data_AF-A0A7W5GQS1-F1
#
_entry.id   AF-A0A7W5GQS1-F1
#
_cell.length_a   1.000
_cell.length_b   1.000
_cell.length_c   1.000
_cell.angle_alpha   90.00
_cell.angle_beta   90.00
_cell.angle_gamma   90.00
#
_symmetry.space_group_name_H-M   'P 1'
#
loop_
_entity.id
_entity.type
_entity.pdbx_description
1 polymer ?
#
loop_
_entity_poly.entity_id
_entity_poly.type
_entity_poly.pdbx_seq_one_letter_code
_entity_poly.pdbx_strand_id
1 'polypeptide(L)'
;MSRLVLYSEASGAGSASYGNGAVVNKPPFVTRTVSRGLTVKASSYGNVAISPPAVAGYTFLGVTGVGHNSSSRLNIFGFSSSSIGFHNWTSGDLTATITITLLYGRNGS
;
A
#
# COMPACT_ATOMS: atom_id res chain seq x y z
N MET A 1 27.33 -1.65 3.57
CA MET A 1 26.03 -1.29 2.97
C MET A 1 24.93 -1.88 3.83
N SER A 2 24.00 -1.06 4.33
CA SER A 2 22.82 -1.53 5.05
C SER A 2 21.72 -1.86 4.04
N ARG A 3 21.30 -3.13 3.99
CA ARG A 3 20.26 -3.62 3.08
C ARG A 3 18.95 -3.74 3.86
N LEU A 4 17.98 -2.88 3.57
CA LEU A 4 16.63 -3.07 4.05
C LEU A 4 15.87 -3.92 3.02
N VAL A 5 15.47 -5.13 3.41
CA VAL A 5 14.56 -5.95 2.62
C VAL A 5 13.25 -6.02 3.38
N LEU A 6 12.19 -5.44 2.80
CA LEU A 6 10.85 -5.49 3.37
C LEU A 6 10.10 -6.64 2.69
N TYR A 7 9.70 -7.64 3.47
CA TYR A 7 8.79 -8.71 3.05
C TYR A 7 7.45 -8.50 3.75
N SER A 8 6.34 -8.72 3.05
CA SER A 8 5.08 -9.04 3.72
C SER A 8 4.50 -10.33 3.14
N GLU A 9 4.12 -11.23 4.03
CA GLU A 9 3.35 -12.41 3.69
C GLU A 9 1.86 -12.07 3.80
N ALA A 10 1.07 -12.50 2.80
CA ALA A 10 -0.37 -12.48 2.91
C ALA A 10 -0.78 -13.59 3.90
N SER A 11 -1.20 -13.23 5.12
CA SER A 11 -1.73 -14.20 6.07
C SER A 11 -3.19 -13.92 6.43
N GLY A 12 -4.04 -14.88 6.04
CA GLY A 12 -5.28 -15.19 6.76
C GLY A 12 -6.55 -14.46 6.33
N ALA A 13 -7.66 -15.20 6.39
CA ALA A 13 -9.02 -14.75 6.12
C ALA A 13 -9.36 -13.51 6.97
N GLY A 14 -9.36 -12.35 6.33
CA GLY A 14 -9.90 -11.10 6.90
C GLY A 14 -8.97 -9.89 6.90
N SER A 15 -7.68 -10.03 6.56
CA SER A 15 -6.76 -8.90 6.35
C SER A 15 -5.55 -9.34 5.53
N ALA A 16 -5.54 -9.07 4.22
CA ALA A 16 -4.38 -9.38 3.38
C ALA A 16 -3.44 -8.17 3.31
N SER A 17 -2.17 -8.37 3.66
CA SER A 17 -1.11 -7.36 3.54
C SER A 17 -0.19 -7.69 2.37
N TYR A 18 -0.10 -6.78 1.40
CA TYR A 18 0.70 -6.98 0.19
C TYR A 18 1.91 -6.04 0.20
N GLY A 19 3.10 -6.61 0.05
CA GLY A 19 4.38 -5.91 0.19
C GLY A 19 5.20 -6.03 -1.08
N ASN A 20 5.86 -4.94 -1.46
CA ASN A 20 6.79 -4.90 -2.58
C ASN A 20 8.14 -4.51 -1.99
N GLY A 21 9.14 -5.35 -2.26
CA GLY A 21 10.49 -5.12 -1.78
C GLY A 21 11.09 -3.91 -2.46
N ALA A 22 11.48 -2.91 -1.69
CA ALA A 22 12.25 -1.77 -2.21
C ALA A 22 13.74 -1.98 -1.89
N VAL A 23 14.57 -2.07 -2.93
CA VAL A 23 16.02 -2.05 -2.77
C VAL A 23 16.48 -0.60 -2.72
N VAL A 24 16.92 -0.14 -1.54
CA VAL A 24 17.42 1.23 -1.35
C VAL A 24 18.87 1.19 -0.89
N ASN A 25 19.76 1.76 -1.69
CA ASN A 25 21.21 1.67 -1.48
C ASN A 25 21.78 2.74 -0.54
N LYS A 26 20.96 3.69 -0.06
CA LYS A 26 21.46 4.85 0.67
C LYS A 26 20.57 5.26 1.86
N PRO A 27 21.06 5.08 3.11
CA PRO A 27 20.37 5.56 4.29
C PRO A 27 20.50 7.08 4.48
N PRO A 28 19.58 7.72 5.24
CA PRO A 28 18.45 7.13 5.96
C PRO A 28 17.13 7.09 5.15
N PHE A 29 16.29 6.11 5.45
CA PHE A 29 14.93 5.96 4.94
C PHE A 29 13.89 6.21 6.04
N VAL A 30 12.69 6.60 5.66
CA VAL A 30 11.53 6.68 6.57
C VAL A 30 10.31 6.08 5.91
N THR A 31 9.44 5.48 6.71
CA THR A 31 8.12 5.02 6.27
C THR A 31 7.03 5.94 6.79
N ARG A 32 5.95 6.09 6.03
CA ARG A 32 4.72 6.77 6.46
C ARG A 32 3.52 5.90 6.12
N THR A 33 2.61 5.77 7.07
CA THR A 33 1.34 5.07 6.82
C THR A 33 0.24 6.10 6.62
N VAL A 34 -0.50 5.98 5.52
CA VAL A 34 -1.69 6.78 5.26
C VAL A 34 -2.92 5.88 5.19
N SER A 35 -4.06 6.40 5.65
CA SER A 35 -5.34 5.70 5.53
C SER A 35 -6.20 6.36 4.45
N ARG A 36 -6.97 5.54 3.73
CA ARG A 36 -7.90 5.98 2.70
C ARG A 36 -9.20 5.20 2.79
N GLY A 37 -10.32 5.91 2.80
CA GLY A 37 -11.64 5.31 2.62
C GLY A 37 -11.83 4.92 1.16
N LEU A 38 -12.51 3.81 0.95
CA LEU A 38 -12.80 3.27 -0.38
C LEU A 38 -14.24 2.75 -0.42
N THR A 39 -14.96 3.09 -1.48
CA THR A 39 -16.23 2.48 -1.84
C THR A 39 -16.06 1.73 -3.16
N VAL A 40 -16.26 0.42 -3.13
CA VAL A 40 -16.13 -0.47 -4.28
C VAL A 40 -17.49 -1.05 -4.62
N LYS A 41 -17.90 -0.94 -5.88
CA LYS A 41 -19.17 -1.51 -6.32
C LYS A 41 -19.15 -3.04 -6.24
N ALA A 42 -20.33 -3.65 -6.10
CA ALA A 42 -20.49 -5.09 -6.18
C ALA A 42 -19.80 -5.67 -7.45
N SER A 43 -19.12 -6.80 -7.31
CA SER A 43 -18.48 -7.55 -8.40
C SER A 43 -17.66 -6.68 -9.36
N SER A 44 -16.83 -5.77 -8.82
CA SER A 44 -16.12 -4.77 -9.62
C SER A 44 -14.65 -4.58 -9.24
N TYR A 45 -13.87 -4.17 -10.24
CA TYR A 45 -12.48 -3.75 -10.09
C TYR A 45 -12.39 -2.24 -9.92
N GLY A 46 -11.34 -1.78 -9.26
CA GLY A 46 -11.00 -0.36 -9.24
C GLY A 46 -9.56 -0.10 -8.82
N ASN A 47 -9.22 1.18 -8.81
CA ASN A 47 -7.90 1.66 -8.45
C ASN A 47 -7.98 2.86 -7.51
N VAL A 48 -7.12 2.90 -6.51
CA VAL A 48 -6.89 4.10 -5.67
C VAL A 48 -5.60 4.76 -6.12
N ALA A 49 -5.65 6.04 -6.45
CA ALA A 49 -4.45 6.83 -6.72
C ALA A 49 -3.66 7.06 -5.42
N ILE A 50 -2.35 6.93 -5.52
CA ILE A 50 -1.42 7.22 -4.42
C ILE A 50 -1.02 8.69 -4.52
N SER A 51 -1.40 9.45 -3.50
CA SER A 51 -0.95 10.83 -3.30
C SER A 51 -0.11 10.87 -2.04
N PRO A 52 1.22 10.64 -2.15
CA PRO A 52 2.09 10.58 -0.99
C PRO A 52 2.24 11.99 -0.41
N PRO A 53 2.09 12.18 0.92
CA PRO A 53 2.37 13.47 1.53
C PRO A 53 3.84 13.84 1.36
N ALA A 54 4.11 15.13 1.22
CA ALA A 54 5.49 15.63 1.24
C ALA A 54 6.12 15.37 2.61
N VAL A 55 7.35 14.88 2.62
CA VAL A 55 8.15 14.67 3.84
C VAL A 55 9.43 15.50 3.70
N ALA A 56 9.60 16.49 4.57
CA ALA A 56 10.71 17.44 4.48
C ALA A 56 12.07 16.73 4.49
N GLY A 57 12.88 16.95 3.46
CA GLY A 57 14.19 16.33 3.29
C GLY A 57 14.16 14.90 2.71
N TYR A 58 13.02 14.42 2.24
CA TYR A 58 12.86 13.07 1.70
C TYR A 58 12.08 13.03 0.37
N THR A 59 12.44 12.08 -0.49
CA THR A 59 11.78 11.78 -1.77
C THR A 59 11.01 10.48 -1.64
N PHE A 60 9.77 10.47 -2.14
CA PHE A 60 8.95 9.27 -2.18
C PHE A 60 9.54 8.24 -3.16
N LEU A 61 9.74 7.01 -2.69
CA LEU A 61 10.34 5.93 -3.46
C LEU A 61 9.32 4.90 -3.93
N GLY A 62 8.18 4.79 -3.24
CA GLY A 62 7.13 3.86 -3.61
C GLY A 62 6.31 3.36 -2.43
N VAL A 63 5.35 2.49 -2.75
CA VAL A 63 4.57 1.76 -1.75
C VAL A 63 5.28 0.47 -1.42
N THR A 64 5.37 0.15 -0.14
CA THR A 64 5.98 -1.08 0.36
C THR A 64 4.99 -1.95 1.13
N GLY A 65 3.79 -1.45 1.41
CA GLY A 65 2.75 -2.22 2.07
C GLY A 65 1.36 -1.66 1.80
N VAL A 66 0.38 -2.55 1.65
CA VAL A 66 -1.05 -2.20 1.67
C VAL A 66 -1.76 -3.18 2.59
N GLY A 67 -2.53 -2.67 3.55
CA GLY A 67 -3.44 -3.45 4.39
C GLY A 67 -4.88 -2.94 4.27
N HIS A 68 -5.85 -3.72 4.73
CA HIS A 68 -7.25 -3.30 4.76
C HIS A 68 -7.98 -3.88 5.96
N ASN A 69 -8.94 -3.12 6.50
CA ASN A 69 -9.75 -3.53 7.65
C ASN A 69 -11.03 -4.29 7.27
N SER A 70 -11.27 -4.54 5.97
CA SER A 70 -12.45 -5.29 5.52
C SER A 70 -12.28 -6.77 5.85
N SER A 71 -13.17 -7.30 6.69
CA SER A 71 -13.12 -8.61 7.34
C SER A 71 -13.12 -9.85 6.43
N SER A 72 -13.11 -9.74 5.09
CA SER A 72 -12.90 -10.91 4.18
C SER A 72 -13.03 -10.64 2.66
N ARG A 73 -13.36 -9.43 2.19
CA ARG A 73 -14.01 -9.26 0.86
C ARG A 73 -13.33 -8.35 -0.15
N LEU A 74 -12.40 -7.50 0.29
CA LEU A 74 -11.55 -6.71 -0.59
C LEU A 74 -10.28 -7.51 -0.90
N ASN A 75 -10.01 -7.77 -2.17
CA ASN A 75 -8.75 -8.35 -2.60
C ASN A 75 -7.89 -7.26 -3.24
N ILE A 76 -6.67 -7.07 -2.77
CA ILE A 76 -5.68 -6.20 -3.43
C ILE A 76 -4.84 -7.10 -4.32
N PHE A 77 -4.88 -6.89 -5.63
CA PHE A 77 -4.17 -7.78 -6.56
C PHE A 77 -2.85 -7.17 -7.07
N GLY A 78 -2.58 -5.90 -6.77
CA GLY A 78 -1.34 -5.26 -7.14
C GLY A 78 -1.27 -3.79 -6.73
N PHE A 79 -0.06 -3.25 -6.70
CA PHE A 79 0.18 -1.84 -6.48
C PHE A 79 1.48 -1.39 -7.15
N SER A 80 1.52 -0.12 -7.49
CA SER A 80 2.67 0.59 -8.03
C SER A 80 3.02 1.77 -7.10
N SER A 81 3.96 2.62 -7.51
CA SER A 81 4.20 3.89 -6.84
C SER A 81 3.03 4.89 -6.99
N SER A 82 2.14 4.70 -7.97
CA SER A 82 1.09 5.66 -8.33
C SER A 82 -0.34 5.16 -8.11
N SER A 83 -0.59 3.86 -8.08
CA SER A 83 -1.91 3.30 -7.81
C SER A 83 -1.91 1.97 -7.07
N ILE A 84 -3.01 1.67 -6.38
CA ILE A 84 -3.31 0.36 -5.79
C ILE A 84 -4.55 -0.20 -6.48
N GLY A 85 -4.44 -1.38 -7.06
CA GLY A 85 -5.54 -2.10 -7.69
C GLY A 85 -6.26 -3.01 -6.72
N PHE A 86 -7.59 -3.00 -6.75
CA PHE A 86 -8.44 -3.81 -5.87
C PHE A 86 -9.62 -4.42 -6.61
N HIS A 87 -10.17 -5.50 -6.04
CA HIS A 87 -11.38 -6.15 -6.51
C HIS A 87 -12.29 -6.50 -5.33
N ASN A 88 -13.58 -6.17 -5.45
CA ASN A 88 -14.66 -6.68 -4.62
C ASN A 88 -15.38 -7.86 -5.30
N TRP A 89 -15.18 -9.08 -4.78
CA TRP A 89 -15.85 -10.29 -5.30
C TRP A 89 -17.27 -10.50 -4.75
N THR A 90 -17.78 -9.58 -3.94
CA THR A 90 -19.09 -9.75 -3.31
C THR A 90 -20.22 -9.21 -4.18
N SER A 91 -21.43 -9.69 -3.91
CA SER A 91 -22.66 -9.24 -4.55
C SER A 91 -23.17 -7.89 -4.03
N GLY A 92 -22.51 -7.28 -3.04
CA GLY A 92 -22.88 -6.00 -2.46
C GLY A 92 -21.76 -4.95 -2.59
N ASP A 93 -22.14 -3.68 -2.54
CA ASP A 93 -21.17 -2.59 -2.43
C ASP A 93 -20.39 -2.74 -1.11
N LEU A 94 -19.07 -2.53 -1.19
CA LEU A 94 -18.17 -2.62 -0.05
C LEU A 94 -17.64 -1.23 0.29
N THR A 95 -17.75 -0.85 1.55
CA THR A 95 -16.98 0.26 2.11
C THR A 95 -15.86 -0.30 2.97
N ALA A 96 -14.64 0.12 2.67
CA ALA A 96 -13.44 -0.33 3.37
C ALA A 96 -12.52 0.85 3.67
N THR A 97 -11.64 0.69 4.65
CA THR A 97 -10.48 1.54 4.81
C THR A 97 -9.23 0.73 4.48
N ILE A 98 -8.41 1.29 3.60
CA ILE A 98 -7.09 0.74 3.29
C ILE A 98 -6.02 1.57 4.00
N THR A 99 -4.99 0.89 4.49
CA THR A 99 -3.76 1.48 4.99
C THR A 99 -2.65 1.27 3.98
N ILE A 100 -1.87 2.31 3.70
CA ILE A 100 -0.82 2.29 2.68
C ILE A 100 0.48 2.72 3.34
N THR A 101 1.47 1.83 3.33
CA THR A 101 2.82 2.10 3.82
C THR A 101 3.67 2.61 2.67
N LEU A 102 4.06 3.87 2.79
CA LEU A 102 4.87 4.62 1.84
C LEU A 102 6.33 4.63 2.29
N LEU A 103 7.26 4.41 1.38
CA LEU A 103 8.68 4.47 1.63
C LEU A 103 9.28 5.75 1.05
N TYR A 104 10.17 6.37 1.82
CA TYR A 104 10.90 7.57 1.40
C TYR A 104 12.39 7.41 1.65
N GLY A 105 13.21 7.97 0.75
CA GLY A 105 14.67 8.09 0.87
C GLY A 105 15.09 9.53 1.10
N ARG A 106 16.16 9.77 1.87
CA ARG A 106 16.66 11.12 2.13
C ARG A 106 17.16 11.78 0.84
N ASN A 107 16.86 13.05 0.65
CA ASN A 107 17.32 13.81 -0.51
C ASN A 107 18.85 13.93 -0.50
N GLY A 108 19.46 13.78 -1.68
CA GLY A 108 20.91 13.94 -1.84
C GLY A 108 21.75 12.83 -1.21
N SER A 109 21.12 11.74 -0.71
CA SER A 109 21.83 10.53 -0.33
C SER A 109 22.50 9.96 -1.56
#